data_AF-A0A2P4YM76-F1
#
_entry.id   AF-A0A2P4YM76-F1
#
_cell.length_a   1.000
_cell.length_b   1.000
_cell.length_c   1.000
_cell.angle_alpha   90.00
_cell.angle_beta   90.00
_cell.angle_gamma   90.00
#
_symmetry.space_group_name_H-M   'P 1'
#
loop_
_entity.id
_entity.type
_entity.pdbx_description
1 polymer ?
#
loop_
_entity_poly.entity_id
_entity_poly.type
_entity_poly.pdbx_seq_one_letter_code
_entity_poly.pdbx_strand_id
1 'polypeptide(L)'
;MDGALISTERLRVAFALSNLGGRAKTWSYKREATSPGTALSRLPSGDYENRQRSRFLACKQGKRELHEYIQEMRVLAASLVGNSLPEHIKVTVFMDGLK
;
A
#
# COMPACT_ATOMS: atom_id res chain seq x y z
N MET A 1 11.10 24.71 -13.05
CA MET A 1 10.53 23.82 -14.06
C MET A 1 9.09 23.53 -13.65
N ASP A 2 8.13 24.29 -14.17
CA ASP A 2 6.71 24.02 -13.96
C ASP A 2 6.33 22.79 -14.78
N GLY A 3 6.17 21.65 -14.11
CA GLY A 3 5.64 20.45 -14.73
C GLY A 3 4.21 20.71 -15.19
N ALA A 4 3.92 20.46 -16.46
CA ALA A 4 2.59 20.63 -17.04
C ALA A 4 1.56 19.83 -16.22
N LEU A 5 0.84 20.50 -15.33
CA LEU A 5 -0.22 19.90 -14.54
C LEU A 5 -1.36 19.55 -15.47
N ILE A 6 -1.66 18.25 -15.59
CA ILE A 6 -2.84 17.78 -16.31
C ILE A 6 -4.07 18.29 -15.57
N SER A 7 -4.73 19.31 -16.15
CA SER A 7 -5.75 20.12 -15.49
C SER A 7 -7.10 19.43 -15.34
N THR A 8 -7.40 18.45 -16.19
CA THR A 8 -8.70 17.76 -16.18
C THR A 8 -8.59 16.33 -15.64
N GLU A 9 -9.60 15.93 -14.87
CA GLU A 9 -9.69 14.58 -14.30
C GLU A 9 -9.68 13.50 -15.38
N ARG A 10 -10.40 13.70 -16.50
CA ARG A 10 -10.39 12.79 -17.64
C ARG A 10 -9.00 12.58 -18.23
N LEU A 11 -8.21 13.63 -18.40
CA LEU A 11 -6.84 13.51 -18.90
C LEU A 11 -5.93 12.81 -17.88
N ARG A 12 -6.12 13.06 -16.57
CA ARG A 12 -5.37 12.35 -15.51
C ARG A 12 -5.68 10.85 -15.52
N VAL A 13 -6.95 10.48 -15.66
CA VAL A 13 -7.38 9.08 -15.75
C VAL A 13 -6.82 8.42 -17.02
N ALA A 14 -6.93 9.07 -18.18
CA ALA A 14 -6.40 8.55 -19.44
C ALA A 14 -4.88 8.34 -19.39
N PHE A 15 -4.14 9.30 -18.81
CA PHE A 15 -2.70 9.21 -18.62
C PHE A 15 -2.32 8.08 -17.63
N ALA A 16 -3.05 7.91 -16.53
CA ALA A 16 -2.82 6.80 -15.61
C ALA A 16 -3.08 5.44 -16.29
N LEU A 17 -4.14 5.34 -17.10
CA LEU A 17 -4.47 4.13 -17.85
C LEU A 17 -3.44 3.78 -18.93
N SER A 18 -2.84 4.78 -19.60
CA SER A 18 -1.81 4.53 -20.63
C SER A 18 -0.52 3.94 -20.06
N ASN A 19 -0.25 4.16 -18.77
CA ASN A 19 0.90 3.62 -18.07
C ASN A 19 0.68 2.19 -17.53
N LEU A 20 -0.53 1.63 -17.66
CA LEU A 20 -0.81 0.26 -17.23
C LEU A 20 -0.29 -0.77 -18.24
N GLY A 21 0.37 -1.81 -17.73
CA GLY A 21 0.85 -2.96 -18.51
C GLY A 21 0.14 -4.27 -18.15
N GLY A 22 0.20 -5.24 -19.07
CA GLY A 22 -0.21 -6.63 -18.83
C GLY A 22 -1.62 -6.76 -18.25
N ARG A 23 -1.75 -7.56 -17.18
CA ARG A 23 -3.03 -7.87 -16.51
C ARG A 23 -3.73 -6.62 -15.94
N ALA A 24 -2.97 -5.60 -15.55
CA ALA A 24 -3.55 -4.37 -15.02
C ALA A 24 -4.30 -3.58 -16.10
N LYS A 25 -3.77 -3.58 -17.34
CA LYS A 25 -4.41 -2.94 -18.51
C LYS A 25 -5.70 -3.68 -18.90
N THR A 26 -5.69 -5.01 -18.93
CA THR A 26 -6.90 -5.80 -19.23
C THR A 26 -7.98 -5.62 -18.18
N TRP A 27 -7.59 -5.59 -16.90
CA TRP A 27 -8.52 -5.38 -15.79
C TRP A 27 -9.15 -3.97 -15.82
N SER A 28 -8.36 -2.94 -16.10
CA SER A 28 -8.86 -1.56 -16.16
C SER A 28 -9.83 -1.36 -17.31
N TYR A 29 -9.57 -1.89 -18.51
CA TYR A 29 -10.53 -1.82 -19.63
C TYR A 29 -11.85 -2.51 -19.33
N LYS A 30 -11.82 -3.70 -18.71
CA LYS A 30 -13.04 -4.42 -18.32
C LYS A 30 -13.89 -3.60 -17.33
N ARG A 31 -13.24 -2.88 -16.42
CA ARG A 31 -13.90 -2.04 -15.41
C ARG A 31 -14.35 -0.69 -15.95
N GLU A 32 -13.57 -0.04 -16.79
CA GLU A 32 -13.93 1.23 -17.44
C GLU A 32 -15.17 1.05 -18.33
N ALA A 33 -15.31 -0.10 -18.99
CA ALA A 33 -16.51 -0.46 -19.74
C ALA A 33 -17.78 -0.60 -18.86
N THR A 34 -17.61 -0.86 -17.56
CA THR A 34 -18.73 -1.02 -16.61
C THR A 34 -19.02 0.26 -15.83
N SER A 35 -17.99 1.07 -15.53
CA SER A 35 -18.11 2.30 -14.75
C SER A 35 -16.94 3.25 -15.03
N PRO A 36 -17.06 4.10 -16.06
CA PRO A 36 -15.99 4.99 -16.49
C PRO A 36 -15.51 5.94 -15.37
N GLY A 37 -14.21 6.07 -15.18
CA GLY A 37 -13.61 6.99 -14.20
C GLY A 37 -13.44 6.45 -12.77
N THR A 38 -13.99 5.27 -12.46
CA THR A 38 -13.92 4.68 -11.09
C THR A 38 -12.98 3.48 -10.97
N ALA A 39 -12.29 3.10 -12.06
CA ALA A 39 -11.42 1.93 -12.07
C ALA A 39 -10.27 2.05 -11.04
N LEU A 40 -9.76 3.26 -10.81
CA LEU A 40 -8.65 3.51 -9.88
C LEU A 40 -9.07 3.51 -8.40
N SER A 41 -10.27 4.01 -8.08
CA SER A 41 -10.78 4.06 -6.69
C SER A 41 -11.19 2.69 -6.14
N ARG A 42 -11.25 1.66 -6.99
CA ARG A 42 -11.67 0.29 -6.66
C ARG A 42 -10.53 -0.73 -6.73
N LEU A 43 -9.27 -0.27 -6.72
CA LEU A 43 -8.15 -1.13 -6.38
C LEU A 43 -8.47 -1.79 -5.02
N PRO A 44 -8.16 -3.09 -4.81
CA PRO A 44 -8.47 -3.78 -3.57
C PRO A 44 -7.65 -3.19 -2.41
N SER A 45 -8.15 -2.10 -1.85
CA SER A 45 -7.49 -1.27 -0.84
C SER A 45 -8.05 -1.55 0.55
N GLY A 46 -9.31 -1.98 0.65
CA GLY A 46 -10.02 -2.14 1.93
C GLY A 46 -9.42 -3.19 2.89
N ASP A 47 -8.62 -4.12 2.37
CA ASP A 47 -8.00 -5.19 3.18
C ASP A 47 -6.47 -5.03 3.32
N TYR A 48 -5.89 -4.01 2.69
CA TYR A 48 -4.44 -3.82 2.72
C TYR A 48 -3.96 -3.38 4.11
N GLU A 49 -4.58 -2.35 4.70
CA GLU A 49 -4.18 -1.84 6.01
C GLU A 49 -4.36 -2.90 7.10
N ASN A 50 -5.50 -3.60 7.12
CA ASN A 50 -5.77 -4.67 8.09
C ASN A 50 -4.78 -5.82 7.94
N ARG A 51 -4.45 -6.22 6.70
CA ARG A 51 -3.43 -7.22 6.44
C ARG A 51 -2.05 -6.78 6.94
N GLN A 52 -1.65 -5.52 6.72
CA GLN A 52 -0.37 -5.03 7.23
C GLN A 52 -0.38 -4.93 8.76
N ARG A 53 -1.51 -4.56 9.37
CA ARG A 53 -1.66 -4.52 10.83
C ARG A 53 -1.49 -5.90 11.44
N SER A 54 -2.16 -6.92 10.88
CA SER A 54 -2.00 -8.31 11.33
C SER A 54 -0.57 -8.80 11.15
N ARG A 55 0.09 -8.47 10.03
CA ARG A 55 1.51 -8.80 9.81
C ARG A 55 2.43 -8.10 10.80
N PHE A 56 2.19 -6.84 11.11
CA PHE A 56 2.96 -6.08 12.10
C PHE A 56 2.89 -6.76 13.47
N LEU A 57 1.68 -7.10 13.92
CA LEU A 57 1.45 -7.75 15.22
C LEU A 57 2.05 -9.17 15.30
N ALA A 58 2.13 -9.88 14.17
CA ALA A 58 2.69 -11.23 14.10
C ALA A 58 4.21 -11.26 13.80
N CYS A 59 4.85 -10.12 13.59
CA CYS A 59 6.24 -10.06 13.15
C CYS A 59 7.21 -10.43 14.27
N LYS A 60 8.04 -11.46 14.04
CA LYS A 60 9.07 -11.94 14.96
C LYS A 60 10.44 -12.02 14.26
N GLN A 61 11.53 -11.72 14.96
CA GLN A 61 12.90 -11.80 14.43
C GLN A 61 13.22 -13.23 13.96
N GLY A 62 12.91 -14.24 14.78
CA GLY A 62 13.14 -15.64 14.44
C GLY A 62 14.63 -15.93 14.20
N LYS A 63 14.98 -16.51 13.05
CA LYS A 63 16.39 -16.80 12.68
C LYS A 63 17.05 -15.67 11.86
N ARG A 64 16.34 -14.57 11.62
CA ARG A 64 16.80 -13.48 10.76
C ARG A 64 17.80 -12.58 11.46
N GLU A 65 18.65 -11.95 10.67
CA GLU A 65 19.55 -10.92 11.17
C GLU A 65 18.76 -9.74 11.72
N LEU A 66 19.30 -9.06 12.74
CA LEU A 66 18.60 -7.96 13.42
C LEU A 66 18.20 -6.85 12.44
N HIS A 67 19.08 -6.52 11.49
CA HIS A 67 18.82 -5.47 10.52
C HIS A 67 17.66 -5.81 9.57
N GLU A 68 17.52 -7.08 9.16
CA GLU A 68 16.41 -7.55 8.32
C GLU A 68 15.08 -7.42 9.06
N TYR A 69 15.06 -7.82 10.34
CA TYR A 69 13.89 -7.67 11.20
C TYR A 69 13.50 -6.20 11.40
N ILE A 70 14.47 -5.33 11.72
CA ILE A 70 14.24 -3.88 11.87
C ILE A 70 13.67 -3.29 10.58
N GLN A 71 14.22 -3.67 9.42
CA GLN A 71 13.77 -3.14 8.14
C GLN A 71 12.35 -3.59 7.80
N GLU A 72 11.99 -4.86 8.02
CA GLU A 72 10.60 -5.32 7.83
C GLU A 72 9.65 -4.59 8.79
N MET A 73 10.02 -4.45 10.07
CA MET A 73 9.21 -3.74 11.05
C MET A 73 8.97 -2.27 10.68
N ARG A 74 9.98 -1.57 10.14
CA ARG A 74 9.82 -0.20 9.65
C ARG A 74 8.85 -0.11 8.48
N VAL A 75 8.95 -1.03 7.51
CA VAL A 75 8.06 -1.07 6.35
C VAL A 75 6.61 -1.35 6.78
N LEU A 76 6.41 -2.30 7.68
CA LEU A 76 5.09 -2.63 8.21
C LEU A 76 4.50 -1.45 9.00
N ALA A 77 5.29 -0.77 9.84
CA ALA A 77 4.84 0.41 10.58
C ALA A 77 4.47 1.58 9.66
N ALA A 78 5.25 1.83 8.61
CA ALA A 78 4.99 2.88 7.62
C ALA A 78 3.73 2.62 6.79
N SER A 79 3.32 1.36 6.67
CA SER A 79 2.11 0.97 5.93
C SER A 79 0.81 1.25 6.71
N LEU A 80 0.88 1.68 7.97
CA LEU A 80 -0.26 1.96 8.85
C LEU A 80 -0.61 3.46 8.89
N VAL A 81 -0.83 4.07 7.70
CA VAL A 81 -0.97 5.53 7.54
C VAL A 81 -2.30 6.06 8.09
N GLY A 82 -3.44 5.38 7.87
CA GLY A 82 -4.76 5.86 8.30
C GLY A 82 -5.12 5.50 9.75
N ASN A 83 -4.72 4.30 10.19
CA ASN A 83 -5.01 3.76 11.53
C ASN A 83 -3.71 3.39 12.24
N SER A 84 -2.82 4.35 12.46
CA SER A 84 -1.55 4.06 13.11
C SER A 84 -1.77 3.52 14.53
N LEU A 85 -1.05 2.45 14.89
CA LEU A 85 -1.01 1.99 16.28
C LEU A 85 -0.39 3.09 17.17
N PRO A 86 -0.74 3.20 18.45
CA PRO A 86 0.00 4.01 19.40
C PRO A 86 1.48 3.61 19.43
N GLU A 87 2.38 4.57 19.63
CA GLU A 87 3.83 4.33 19.59
C GLU A 87 4.27 3.29 20.62
N HIS A 88 3.73 3.34 21.83
CA HIS A 88 4.02 2.34 22.87
C HIS A 88 3.65 0.91 22.41
N ILE A 89 2.55 0.72 21.67
CA ILE A 89 2.18 -0.60 21.12
C ILE A 89 3.21 -1.04 20.08
N LYS A 90 3.65 -0.13 19.19
CA LYS A 90 4.66 -0.46 18.17
C LYS A 90 5.98 -0.88 18.82
N VAL A 91 6.39 -0.17 19.87
CA VAL A 91 7.60 -0.48 20.64
C VAL A 91 7.45 -1.83 21.35
N THR A 92 6.31 -2.09 21.99
CA THR A 92 6.04 -3.39 22.64
C THR A 92 6.10 -4.55 21.63
N VAL A 93 5.45 -4.42 20.47
CA VAL A 93 5.45 -5.46 19.42
C VAL A 93 6.87 -5.68 18.87
N PHE A 94 7.64 -4.61 18.69
CA PHE A 94 9.04 -4.71 18.28
C PHE A 94 9.89 -5.46 19.32
N MET A 95 9.79 -5.07 20.59
CA MET A 95 10.57 -5.66 21.67
C MET A 95 10.19 -7.12 21.92
N ASP A 96 8.89 -7.45 21.91
CA ASP A 96 8.38 -8.82 22.04
C ASP A 96 8.75 -9.71 20.85
N GLY A 97 9.09 -9.10 19.71
CA GLY A 97 9.49 -9.81 18.51
C GLY A 97 10.96 -10.19 18.43
N LEU A 98 11.83 -9.63 19.28
CA LEU A 98 13.26 -9.94 19.29
C LEU A 98 13.53 -11.37 19.78
N LYS A 99 14.61 -12.00 19.29
CA LYS A 99 15.07 -13.33 19.70
C LYS A 99 16.15 -13.24 20.77
#